data_AF-A0A1H8J070-F1
#
_entry.id   AF-A0A1H8J070-F1
#
_cell.length_a   1.000
_cell.length_b   1.000
_cell.length_c   1.000
_cell.angle_alpha   90.00
_cell.angle_beta   90.00
_cell.angle_gamma   90.00
#
_symmetry.space_group_name_H-M   'P 1'
#
loop_
_entity.id
_entity.type
_entity.pdbx_description
1 polymer ?
#
loop_
_entity_poly.entity_id
_entity_poly.type
_entity_poly.pdbx_seq_one_letter_code
_entity_poly.pdbx_strand_id
1 'polypeptide(L)' 'MGRAEEFDRLAAAHDVTPAGLARAWLVNHPLVAAPIIGVSKEPQWQGVHEAVRFGWTSDISARLDELFPAA' A
#
# COMPACT_ATOMS: atom_id res chain seq x y z
N MET A 1 9.54 17.73 -3.40
CA MET A 1 8.50 16.71 -3.58
C MET A 1 8.16 16.13 -2.22
N GLY A 2 6.88 16.03 -1.88
CA GLY A 2 6.41 15.53 -0.58
C GLY A 2 6.40 14.00 -0.53
N ARG A 3 6.38 13.42 0.69
CA ARG A 3 6.35 11.94 0.86
C ARG A 3 5.11 11.30 0.23
N ALA A 4 3.97 11.99 0.26
CA ALA A 4 2.73 11.54 -0.38
C ALA A 4 2.90 11.40 -1.90
N GLU A 5 3.53 12.38 -2.56
CA GLU A 5 3.78 12.35 -4.00
C GLU A 5 4.76 11.23 -4.39
N GLU A 6 5.74 10.94 -3.53
CA GLU A 6 6.65 9.81 -3.74
C GLU A 6 5.93 8.47 -3.60
N PHE A 7 5.03 8.36 -2.62
CA PHE A 7 4.23 7.18 -2.41
C PHE A 7 3.28 6.92 -3.59
N ASP A 8 2.67 7.97 -4.14
CA ASP A 8 1.84 7.89 -5.34
C ASP A 8 2.65 7.39 -6.55
N ARG A 9 3.89 7.87 -6.71
CA ARG A 9 4.80 7.39 -7.77
C ARG A 9 5.20 5.93 -7.58
N LEU A 10 5.46 5.52 -6.34
CA LEU A 10 5.78 4.12 -6.03
C LEU A 10 4.58 3.22 -6.36
N ALA A 11 3.36 3.60 -5.97
CA ALA A 11 2.16 2.85 -6.30
C ALA A 11 1.98 2.73 -7.83
N ALA A 12 2.14 3.83 -8.57
CA ALA A 12 2.05 3.84 -10.03
C ALA A 12 3.12 2.96 -10.70
N ALA A 13 4.34 2.90 -10.16
CA ALA A 13 5.41 2.04 -10.68
C ALA A 13 5.09 0.54 -10.57
N HIS A 14 4.16 0.16 -9.69
CA HIS A 14 3.69 -1.21 -9.50
C HIS A 14 2.26 -1.45 -10.03
N ASP A 15 1.72 -0.55 -10.86
CA ASP A 15 0.39 -0.66 -11.48
C ASP A 15 -0.74 -0.85 -10.46
N VAL A 16 -0.66 -0.14 -9.33
CA VAL A 16 -1.69 -0.13 -8.28
C VAL A 16 -2.01 1.29 -7.83
N THR A 17 -3.18 1.45 -7.21
CA THR A 17 -3.55 2.69 -6.53
C THR A 17 -2.74 2.87 -5.23
N PRO A 18 -2.60 4.11 -4.72
CA PRO A 18 -2.03 4.36 -3.39
C PRO A 18 -2.76 3.58 -2.29
N ALA A 19 -4.08 3.44 -2.40
CA ALA A 19 -4.89 2.63 -1.47
C ALA A 19 -4.53 1.13 -1.57
N GLY A 20 -4.29 0.63 -2.79
CA GLY A 20 -3.82 -0.72 -3.04
C GLY A 20 -2.48 -1.01 -2.39
N LEU A 21 -1.49 -0.14 -2.61
CA LEU A 21 -0.16 -0.28 -2.01
C LEU A 21 -0.21 -0.17 -0.47
N ALA A 22 -0.94 0.80 0.08
CA ALA A 22 -1.07 0.98 1.53
C ALA A 22 -1.74 -0.24 2.19
N ARG A 23 -2.76 -0.81 1.55
CA ARG A 23 -3.40 -2.03 2.03
C ARG A 23 -2.47 -3.23 1.91
N ALA A 24 -1.75 -3.36 0.80
CA ALA A 24 -0.78 -4.44 0.59
C ALA A 24 0.30 -4.43 1.69
N TRP A 25 0.76 -3.24 2.09
CA TRP A 25 1.67 -3.09 3.23
C TRP A 25 1.04 -3.64 4.52
N LEU A 26 -0.19 -3.22 4.80
CA LEU A 26 -0.88 -3.56 6.05
C LEU A 26 -1.14 -5.07 6.18
N VAL A 27 -1.53 -5.75 5.09
CA VAL A 27 -1.79 -7.20 5.11
C VAL A 27 -0.52 -8.06 5.16
N ASN A 28 0.64 -7.50 4.79
CA ASN A 28 1.93 -8.20 4.85
C ASN A 28 2.74 -7.85 6.11
N HIS A 29 2.24 -6.97 6.97
CA HIS A 29 2.92 -6.61 8.20
C HIS A 29 2.77 -7.73 9.26
N PRO A 30 3.86 -8.23 9.86
CA PRO A 30 3.82 -9.43 10.72
C PRO A 30 2.98 -9.28 11.98
N LEU A 31 2.77 -8.05 12.46
CA LEU A 31 1.95 -7.76 13.64
C LEU A 31 0.46 -7.48 13.32
N VAL A 32 0.05 -7.59 12.05
CA VAL A 32 -1.31 -7.30 11.62
C VAL A 32 -1.99 -8.59 11.18
N ALA A 33 -3.05 -8.99 11.91
CA ALA A 33 -3.82 -10.19 11.57
C ALA A 33 -4.78 -9.94 10.38
N ALA A 34 -5.60 -8.89 10.46
CA ALA A 34 -6.50 -8.49 9.37
C ALA A 34 -6.93 -7.03 9.53
N PRO A 35 -6.90 -6.20 8.47
CA PRO A 35 -7.42 -4.85 8.51
C PRO A 35 -8.93 -4.81 8.24
N ILE A 36 -9.63 -3.93 8.96
CA ILE A 36 -11.04 -3.59 8.70
C ILE A 36 -11.07 -2.41 7.73
N ILE A 37 -11.79 -2.52 6.62
CA ILE A 37 -11.85 -1.49 5.58
C ILE A 37 -13.27 -0.95 5.45
N GLY A 38 -13.40 0.36 5.63
CA GLY A 38 -14.64 1.10 5.40
C GLY A 38 -14.70 1.64 3.99
N VAL A 39 -15.61 1.11 3.18
CA VAL A 39 -15.88 1.54 1.81
C VAL A 39 -17.32 2.03 1.73
N SER A 40 -17.51 3.21 1.15
CA SER A 40 -18.82 3.88 1.02
C SER A 40 -19.20 4.15 -0.43
N LYS A 41 -18.28 3.90 -1.38
CA LYS A 41 -18.50 4.07 -2.81
C LYS A 41 -17.85 2.92 -3.58
N GLU A 42 -18.52 2.46 -4.62
CA GLU A 42 -18.06 1.32 -5.45
C GLU A 42 -16.59 1.42 -5.91
N PRO A 43 -16.09 2.58 -6.41
CA PRO A 43 -14.71 2.66 -6.88
C PRO A 43 -13.65 2.43 -5.79
N GLN A 44 -14.00 2.57 -4.52
CA GLN A 44 -13.05 2.38 -3.41
C GLN A 44 -12.67 0.91 -3.21
N TRP A 45 -13.47 -0.04 -3.72
CA TRP A 45 -13.13 -1.46 -3.71
C TRP A 45 -11.92 -1.79 -4.57
N GLN A 46 -11.53 -0.95 -5.52
CA GLN A 46 -10.38 -1.18 -6.39
C GLN A 46 -9.10 -1.46 -5.59
N GLY A 47 -8.74 -0.57 -4.65
CA GLY A 47 -7.54 -0.76 -3.81
C GLY A 47 -7.64 -1.99 -2.89
N VAL A 48 -8.86 -2.38 -2.53
CA VAL A 48 -9.09 -3.65 -1.82
C VAL A 48 -8.69 -4.80 -2.75
N HIS A 49 -9.23 -4.88 -3.95
CA HIS A 49 -8.92 -5.99 -4.87
C HIS A 49 -7.45 -6.03 -5.31
N GLU A 50 -6.82 -4.88 -5.53
CA GLU A 50 -5.39 -4.77 -5.89
C GLU A 50 -4.49 -5.41 -4.84
N ALA A 51 -4.70 -5.09 -3.55
CA ALA A 51 -3.85 -5.59 -2.47
C ALA A 51 -3.87 -7.13 -2.31
N VAL A 52 -4.96 -7.79 -2.72
CA VAL A 52 -5.06 -9.26 -2.67
C VAL A 52 -4.14 -9.92 -3.71
N ARG A 53 -3.88 -9.22 -4.83
CA ARG A 53 -3.07 -9.71 -5.95
C ARG A 53 -1.65 -9.18 -5.94
N PHE A 54 -1.38 -8.21 -5.07
CA PHE A 54 -0.09 -7.55 -5.01
C PHE A 54 0.98 -8.48 -4.45
N GLY A 55 2.01 -8.76 -5.25
CA GLY A 55 3.17 -9.52 -4.83
C GLY A 55 4.06 -8.65 -3.93
N TRP A 56 3.93 -8.80 -2.62
CA TRP A 56 4.76 -8.07 -1.66
C TRP A 56 6.20 -8.61 -1.66
N THR A 57 7.19 -7.71 -1.69
CA THR A 57 8.61 -8.05 -1.71
C THR A 57 9.41 -7.26 -0.67
N SER A 58 10.60 -7.76 -0.33
CA SER A 58 11.55 -7.07 0.55
C SER A 58 11.98 -5.70 0.01
N ASP A 59 12.07 -5.56 -1.31
CA ASP A 59 12.50 -4.31 -1.96
C ASP A 59 11.47 -3.20 -1.75
N ILE A 60 10.18 -3.56 -1.77
CA ILE A 60 9.09 -2.63 -1.50
C ILE A 60 9.09 -2.21 -0.03
N SER A 61 9.31 -3.15 0.89
CA SER A 61 9.50 -2.84 2.31
C SER A 61 10.65 -1.85 2.52
N ALA A 62 11.83 -2.12 1.97
CA ALA A 62 12.99 -1.23 2.08
C ALA A 62 12.69 0.17 1.52
N ARG A 63 12.01 0.24 0.37
CA ARG A 63 11.65 1.53 -0.24
C ARG A 63 10.67 2.33 0.63
N LEU A 64 9.72 1.67 1.27
CA LEU A 64 8.77 2.33 2.19
C LEU A 64 9.44 2.76 3.49
N ASP A 65 10.38 1.99 4.02
CA ASP A 65 11.15 2.36 5.21
C ASP A 65 12.04 3.59 4.95
N GLU A 66 12.63 3.69 3.76
CA GLU A 66 13.35 4.91 3.33
C GLU A 66 12.42 6.12 3.24
N LEU A 67 11.22 5.92 2.71
CA LEU A 67 10.25 7.00 2.50
C LEU A 67 9.59 7.46 3.80
N PHE A 68 9.33 6.53 4.71
CA PHE A 68 8.70 6.74 6.01
C PHE A 68 9.55 6.11 7.13
N PRO A 69 10.71 6.70 7.46
CA PRO A 69 11.58 6.15 8.50
C PRO A 69 10.86 6.15 9.85
N ALA A 70 11.08 5.09 10.64
CA ALA A 70 10.64 5.05 12.03
C ALA A 70 11.27 6.23 12.80
N ALA A 71 10.45 6.89 13.61
CA ALA A 71 10.87 8.01 14.46
C ALA A 71 11.72 7.55 15.66
#